data_AF-A0A484GPX3-F1
#
_entry.id   AF-A0A484GPX3-F1
#
_cell.length_a   1.000
_cell.length_b   1.000
_cell.length_c   1.000
_cell.angle_alpha   90.00
_cell.angle_beta   90.00
_cell.angle_gamma   90.00
#
_symmetry.space_group_name_H-M   'P 1'
#
loop_
_entity.id
_entity.type
_entity.pdbx_description
1 polymer ?
#
loop_
_entity_poly.entity_id
_entity_poly.type
_entity_poly.pdbx_seq_one_letter_code
_entity_poly.pdbx_strand_id
1 'polypeptide(L)'
;QEQDIETLHGSIHVTLCGTPKGNRPVILTYHDIGMNHKTCYNPLFNSEDMQEITQHFAVCHVDAPGQQDSAASFPTGYVYPSMDQLAEMLPGVLHQFGLKSIIGMGTGAGAYILTRFALNNPEMVEGLVLINVNPCAEGWMDWAASKISGWTQALPDMVMSHLFGKEEMQNNVEVVHTCRQHIVNDMNPGNLHLFINVYNSRRDLEIERPMPGTHTVTLQCPALLVVGDSSPAVDAVVECNSKLDPTKTTLLKMADCGGLPQISQPAKLAEAFKYFVQGMGYMPSASMTRLMRSRTASGSSVTSLEGARSRSHTSEGARLDIVPNSGGPGSSAGPNSTEVSC
;
A
#
# COMPACT_ATOMS: atom_id res chain seq x y z
N GLN A 1 -7.62 7.73 20.25
CA GLN A 1 -7.73 9.09 20.79
C GLN A 1 -7.79 10.03 19.61
N GLU A 2 -8.93 10.68 19.40
CA GLU A 2 -9.06 11.76 18.43
C GLU A 2 -8.56 13.07 19.09
N GLN A 3 -7.82 13.90 18.35
CA GLN A 3 -7.33 15.20 18.80
C GLN A 3 -7.13 16.13 17.60
N ASP A 4 -7.50 17.41 17.75
CA ASP A 4 -7.07 18.49 16.85
C ASP A 4 -5.71 19.04 17.31
N ILE A 5 -4.77 19.18 16.38
CA ILE A 5 -3.40 19.66 16.63
C ILE A 5 -3.18 20.96 15.87
N GLU A 6 -2.92 22.05 16.59
CA GLU A 6 -2.49 23.31 15.99
C GLU A 6 -1.08 23.19 15.40
N THR A 7 -0.93 23.58 14.14
CA THR A 7 0.34 23.54 13.39
C THR A 7 0.64 24.90 12.74
N LEU A 8 1.76 24.99 12.01
CA LEU A 8 2.18 26.20 11.29
C LEU A 8 1.11 26.75 10.33
N HIS A 9 0.29 25.88 9.74
CA HIS A 9 -0.73 26.23 8.73
C HIS A 9 -2.17 26.00 9.23
N GLY A 10 -2.38 26.10 10.55
CA GLY A 10 -3.65 25.87 11.22
C GLY A 10 -3.79 24.47 11.81
N SER A 11 -5.00 24.13 12.23
CA SER A 11 -5.31 22.86 12.90
C SER A 11 -5.42 21.67 11.94
N ILE A 12 -4.91 20.52 12.36
CA ILE A 12 -5.04 19.23 11.67
C ILE A 12 -5.62 18.18 12.62
N HIS A 13 -6.59 17.40 12.15
CA HIS A 13 -7.28 16.40 12.96
C HIS A 13 -6.56 15.06 12.87
N VAL A 14 -6.36 14.39 14.00
CA VAL A 14 -5.67 13.10 14.05
C VAL A 14 -6.33 12.08 14.99
N THR A 15 -6.28 10.81 14.59
CA THR A 15 -6.72 9.67 15.40
C THR A 15 -5.53 8.79 15.75
N LEU A 16 -5.06 8.86 17.01
CA LEU A 16 -4.03 7.97 17.53
C LEU A 16 -4.64 6.67 18.07
N CYS A 17 -4.29 5.56 17.44
CA CYS A 17 -4.71 4.20 17.78
C CYS A 17 -3.54 3.40 18.37
N GLY A 18 -3.79 2.70 19.48
CA GLY A 18 -2.75 2.02 20.26
C GLY A 18 -1.92 2.98 21.12
N THR A 19 -0.68 2.61 21.42
CA THR A 19 0.23 3.40 22.26
C THR A 19 1.66 3.30 21.70
N PRO A 20 2.37 4.41 21.43
CA PRO A 20 3.75 4.38 20.98
C PRO A 20 4.67 3.63 21.96
N LYS A 21 5.60 2.80 21.44
CA LYS A 21 6.42 1.86 22.25
C LYS A 21 7.91 2.17 22.12
N GLY A 22 8.42 3.02 23.01
CA GLY A 22 9.84 3.35 23.09
C GLY A 22 10.36 4.06 21.84
N ASN A 23 11.42 3.54 21.21
CA ASN A 23 11.98 4.07 19.97
C ASN A 23 11.36 3.45 18.69
N ARG A 24 10.22 2.74 18.76
CA ARG A 24 9.56 2.25 17.53
C ARG A 24 8.88 3.42 16.80
N PRO A 25 8.94 3.48 15.45
CA PRO A 25 8.16 4.44 14.69
C PRO A 25 6.66 4.21 14.87
N VAL A 26 5.88 5.25 14.55
CA VAL A 26 4.42 5.17 14.44
C VAL A 26 4.05 4.99 12.97
N ILE A 27 3.03 4.18 12.67
CA ILE A 27 2.47 4.12 11.31
C ILE A 27 1.62 5.37 11.12
N LEU A 28 2.05 6.32 10.29
CA LEU A 28 1.32 7.56 10.04
C LEU A 28 0.61 7.48 8.69
N THR A 29 -0.72 7.64 8.67
CA THR A 29 -1.51 7.50 7.44
C THR A 29 -2.06 8.83 6.94
N TYR A 30 -1.97 9.10 5.63
CA TYR A 30 -2.50 10.32 5.03
C TYR A 30 -3.36 9.98 3.79
N HIS A 31 -4.65 10.33 3.84
CA HIS A 31 -5.64 9.88 2.85
C HIS A 31 -5.59 10.66 1.51
N ASP A 32 -6.38 10.20 0.54
CA ASP A 32 -6.54 10.84 -0.77
C ASP A 32 -7.67 11.89 -0.79
N ILE A 33 -7.81 12.63 -1.89
CA ILE A 33 -8.94 13.55 -2.11
C ILE A 33 -10.28 12.80 -2.12
N GLY A 34 -11.30 13.38 -1.47
CA GLY A 34 -12.64 12.78 -1.40
C GLY A 34 -12.75 11.56 -0.50
N MET A 35 -11.84 11.47 0.48
CA MET A 35 -11.89 10.54 1.60
C MET A 35 -11.50 11.26 2.89
N ASN A 36 -11.62 10.53 4.00
CA ASN A 36 -10.87 10.79 5.22
C ASN A 36 -10.19 9.48 5.69
N HIS A 37 -9.55 9.44 6.86
CA HIS A 37 -8.88 8.23 7.33
C HIS A 37 -9.83 7.05 7.51
N LYS A 38 -11.09 7.28 7.86
CA LYS A 38 -12.07 6.23 8.11
C LYS A 38 -12.42 5.51 6.81
N THR A 39 -12.69 6.25 5.73
CA THR A 39 -12.97 5.65 4.43
C THR A 39 -11.73 5.19 3.67
N CYS A 40 -10.59 5.86 3.83
CA CYS A 40 -9.36 5.46 3.17
C CYS A 40 -8.66 4.25 3.83
N TYR A 41 -8.73 4.09 5.16
CA TYR A 41 -7.87 3.14 5.89
C TYR A 41 -8.56 2.17 6.84
N ASN A 42 -9.78 2.41 7.34
CA ASN A 42 -10.45 1.40 8.20
C ASN A 42 -10.59 0.01 7.54
N PRO A 43 -10.88 -0.13 6.23
CA PRO A 43 -10.95 -1.44 5.57
C PRO A 43 -9.64 -2.25 5.66
N LEU A 44 -8.49 -1.56 5.61
CA LEU A 44 -7.18 -2.19 5.79
C LEU A 44 -6.87 -2.43 7.27
N PHE A 45 -6.96 -1.40 8.12
CA PHE A 45 -6.48 -1.45 9.50
C PHE A 45 -7.35 -2.30 10.45
N ASN A 46 -8.60 -2.58 10.08
CA ASN A 46 -9.46 -3.53 10.79
C ASN A 46 -9.34 -4.98 10.28
N SER A 47 -8.69 -5.23 9.13
CA SER A 47 -8.55 -6.58 8.55
C SER A 47 -7.68 -7.50 9.42
N GLU A 48 -7.99 -8.80 9.43
CA GLU A 48 -7.32 -9.78 10.32
C GLU A 48 -5.80 -9.82 10.11
N ASP A 49 -5.33 -9.82 8.86
CA ASP A 49 -3.89 -9.80 8.53
C ASP A 49 -3.17 -8.53 9.06
N MET A 50 -3.86 -7.38 9.09
CA MET A 50 -3.30 -6.11 9.57
C MET A 50 -3.28 -6.03 11.11
N GLN A 51 -4.14 -6.79 11.80
CA GLN A 51 -4.15 -6.87 13.27
C GLN A 51 -2.87 -7.52 13.84
N GLU A 52 -2.17 -8.38 13.09
CA GLU A 52 -0.83 -8.87 13.49
C GLU A 52 0.18 -7.70 13.58
N ILE A 53 0.03 -6.69 12.72
CA ILE A 53 0.94 -5.55 12.58
C ILE A 53 0.61 -4.45 13.60
N THR A 54 -0.67 -4.10 13.77
CA THR A 54 -1.11 -3.03 14.70
C THR A 54 -0.96 -3.40 16.19
N GLN A 55 -0.69 -4.67 16.52
CA GLN A 55 -0.23 -5.05 17.86
C GLN A 55 1.20 -4.55 18.16
N HIS A 56 2.04 -4.42 17.12
CA HIS A 56 3.46 -4.09 17.24
C HIS A 56 3.77 -2.60 17.14
N PHE A 57 2.91 -1.83 16.44
CA PHE A 57 3.05 -0.39 16.20
C PHE A 57 1.83 0.38 16.72
N ALA A 58 2.01 1.64 17.10
CA ALA A 58 0.87 2.57 17.15
C ALA A 58 0.57 3.09 15.74
N VAL A 59 -0.65 3.56 15.52
CA VAL A 59 -1.09 4.14 14.25
C VAL A 59 -1.60 5.55 14.51
N CYS A 60 -1.08 6.54 13.78
CA CYS A 60 -1.58 7.90 13.79
C CYS A 60 -2.24 8.19 12.44
N HIS A 61 -3.56 8.14 12.41
CA HIS A 61 -4.31 8.58 11.25
C HIS A 61 -4.36 10.11 11.21
N VAL A 62 -4.11 10.69 10.04
CA VAL A 62 -4.19 12.14 9.81
C VAL A 62 -5.30 12.42 8.80
N ASP A 63 -6.25 13.28 9.19
CA ASP A 63 -7.22 13.87 8.28
C ASP A 63 -6.71 15.22 7.79
N ALA A 64 -6.75 15.44 6.48
CA ALA A 64 -6.43 16.73 5.89
C ALA A 64 -7.40 17.81 6.42
N PRO A 65 -6.98 19.08 6.53
CA PRO A 65 -7.79 20.14 7.12
C PRO A 65 -9.22 20.20 6.56
N GLY A 66 -10.20 20.09 7.45
CA GLY A 66 -11.63 20.16 7.13
C GLY A 66 -12.21 18.95 6.39
N GLN A 67 -11.48 17.83 6.29
CA GLN A 67 -11.97 16.58 5.70
C GLN A 67 -12.44 15.56 6.76
N GLN A 68 -12.16 15.78 8.04
CA GLN A 68 -12.62 14.92 9.14
C GLN A 68 -14.15 14.93 9.25
N ASP A 69 -14.73 13.87 9.85
CA ASP A 69 -16.19 13.73 10.03
C ASP A 69 -16.80 15.00 10.66
N SER A 70 -17.93 15.48 10.13
CA SER A 70 -18.65 16.66 10.63
C SER A 70 -17.84 17.98 10.65
N ALA A 71 -16.74 18.08 9.90
CA ALA A 71 -15.94 19.30 9.82
C ALA A 71 -16.77 20.55 9.42
N ALA A 72 -16.62 21.63 10.20
CA ALA A 72 -17.22 22.92 9.89
C ALA A 72 -16.64 23.49 8.57
N SER A 73 -17.46 24.21 7.80
CA SER A 73 -17.02 24.86 6.57
C SER A 73 -16.02 25.97 6.86
N PHE A 74 -14.90 26.00 6.15
CA PHE A 74 -14.00 27.15 6.18
C PHE A 74 -14.70 28.44 5.68
N PRO A 75 -14.30 29.63 6.18
CA PRO A 75 -14.86 30.90 5.72
C PRO A 75 -14.69 31.14 4.22
N THR A 76 -15.61 31.87 3.61
CA THR A 76 -15.49 32.33 2.21
C THR A 76 -14.20 33.12 2.02
N GLY A 77 -13.35 32.68 1.09
CA GLY A 77 -12.03 33.29 0.85
C GLY A 77 -10.90 32.77 1.73
N TYR A 78 -11.12 31.72 2.53
CA TYR A 78 -10.06 31.02 3.25
C TYR A 78 -9.00 30.47 2.29
N VAL A 79 -7.73 30.79 2.57
CA VAL A 79 -6.58 30.29 1.81
C VAL A 79 -6.20 28.93 2.38
N TYR A 80 -6.60 27.87 1.69
CA TYR A 80 -6.30 26.49 2.08
C TYR A 80 -4.80 26.18 1.90
N PRO A 81 -4.14 25.44 2.81
CA PRO A 81 -2.71 25.14 2.71
C PRO A 81 -2.37 24.40 1.41
N SER A 82 -1.32 24.83 0.71
CA SER A 82 -0.82 24.11 -0.47
C SER A 82 -0.28 22.72 -0.11
N MET A 83 -0.09 21.86 -1.12
CA MET A 83 0.40 20.50 -0.92
C MET A 83 1.76 20.41 -0.21
N ASP A 84 2.61 21.42 -0.36
CA ASP A 84 3.89 21.50 0.35
C ASP A 84 3.68 21.99 1.81
N GLN A 85 2.77 22.94 2.03
CA GLN A 85 2.39 23.37 3.39
C GLN A 85 1.70 22.27 4.19
N LEU A 86 0.87 21.41 3.57
CA LEU A 86 0.29 20.23 4.21
C LEU A 86 1.37 19.26 4.71
N ALA A 87 2.51 19.15 4.01
CA ALA A 87 3.66 18.38 4.48
C ALA A 87 4.40 19.06 5.65
N GLU A 88 4.43 20.40 5.68
CA GLU A 88 4.98 21.20 6.79
C GLU A 88 4.12 21.15 8.07
N MET A 89 2.87 20.66 8.02
CA MET A 89 2.05 20.41 9.22
C MET A 89 2.53 19.17 10.01
N LEU A 90 3.12 18.18 9.33
CA LEU A 90 3.44 16.86 9.92
C LEU A 90 4.53 16.86 11.01
N PRO A 91 5.61 17.68 10.96
CA PRO A 91 6.52 17.85 12.10
C PRO A 91 5.80 18.23 13.40
N GLY A 92 4.71 19.02 13.32
CA GLY A 92 3.87 19.37 14.47
C GLY A 92 3.15 18.18 15.08
N VAL A 93 2.64 17.27 14.24
CA VAL A 93 1.98 16.02 14.68
C VAL A 93 2.98 15.09 15.38
N LEU A 94 4.19 14.94 14.83
CA LEU A 94 5.25 14.14 15.47
C LEU A 94 5.66 14.75 16.82
N HIS A 95 5.88 16.07 16.87
CA HIS A 95 6.25 16.79 18.09
C HIS A 95 5.18 16.67 19.19
N GLN A 96 3.89 16.84 18.85
CA GLN A 96 2.77 16.77 19.80
C GLN A 96 2.68 15.43 20.56
N PHE A 97 3.08 14.31 19.93
CA PHE A 97 3.12 12.99 20.56
C PHE A 97 4.52 12.53 20.98
N GLY A 98 5.55 13.38 20.86
CA GLY A 98 6.94 13.05 21.21
C GLY A 98 7.58 11.99 20.32
N LEU A 99 7.13 11.88 19.07
CA LEU A 99 7.60 10.88 18.10
C LEU A 99 8.93 11.30 17.49
N LYS A 100 9.81 10.32 17.25
CA LYS A 100 11.09 10.53 16.53
C LYS A 100 10.97 10.31 15.03
N SER A 101 10.15 9.34 14.65
CA SER A 101 10.08 8.80 13.30
C SER A 101 8.73 8.14 13.02
N ILE A 102 8.38 8.07 11.73
CA ILE A 102 7.19 7.37 11.24
C ILE A 102 7.50 6.39 10.11
N ILE A 103 6.61 5.41 9.94
CA ILE A 103 6.46 4.65 8.70
C ILE A 103 5.20 5.22 8.04
N GLY A 104 5.37 5.92 6.92
CA GLY A 104 4.26 6.60 6.25
C GLY A 104 3.45 5.66 5.38
N MET A 105 2.12 5.82 5.35
CA MET A 105 1.24 5.17 4.39
C MET A 105 0.30 6.21 3.78
N GLY A 106 0.49 6.52 2.50
CA GLY A 106 -0.25 7.55 1.80
C GLY A 106 -0.98 7.02 0.58
N THR A 107 -2.15 7.60 0.28
CA THR A 107 -2.90 7.34 -0.95
C THR A 107 -3.05 8.63 -1.76
N GLY A 108 -2.70 8.61 -3.04
CA GLY A 108 -2.85 9.73 -3.98
C GLY A 108 -2.27 11.05 -3.45
N ALA A 109 -3.14 12.01 -3.11
CA ALA A 109 -2.75 13.28 -2.48
C ALA A 109 -1.91 13.08 -1.21
N GLY A 110 -2.32 12.19 -0.30
CA GLY A 110 -1.56 11.85 0.89
C GLY A 110 -0.24 11.14 0.61
N ALA A 111 -0.14 10.41 -0.51
CA ALA A 111 1.12 9.84 -0.98
C ALA A 111 2.11 10.92 -1.44
N TYR A 112 1.63 11.95 -2.17
CA TYR A 112 2.43 13.14 -2.49
C TYR A 112 2.89 13.85 -1.21
N ILE A 113 1.97 14.10 -0.26
CA ILE A 113 2.27 14.84 1.00
C ILE A 113 3.34 14.13 1.81
N LEU A 114 3.22 12.82 2.03
CA LEU A 114 4.23 12.04 2.76
C LEU A 114 5.56 11.95 2.02
N THR A 115 5.55 11.95 0.68
CA THR A 115 6.78 12.02 -0.12
C THR A 115 7.47 13.38 0.05
N ARG A 116 6.74 14.50 -0.05
CA ARG A 116 7.28 15.84 0.20
C ARG A 116 7.80 15.99 1.64
N PHE A 117 7.07 15.46 2.64
CA PHE A 117 7.49 15.45 4.04
C PHE A 117 8.81 14.70 4.24
N ALA A 118 8.98 13.53 3.62
CA ALA A 118 10.21 12.73 3.70
C ALA A 118 11.40 13.33 2.93
N LEU A 119 11.15 14.11 1.86
CA LEU A 119 12.20 14.89 1.20
C LEU A 119 12.65 16.08 2.06
N ASN A 120 11.73 16.67 2.83
CA ASN A 120 12.02 17.83 3.70
C ASN A 120 12.63 17.42 5.06
N ASN A 121 12.25 16.26 5.63
CA ASN A 121 12.63 15.79 6.97
C ASN A 121 13.02 14.29 6.93
N PRO A 122 14.06 13.89 6.18
CA PRO A 122 14.40 12.48 5.94
C PRO A 122 14.73 11.69 7.22
N GLU A 123 15.19 12.36 8.28
CA GLU A 123 15.45 11.75 9.59
C GLU A 123 14.17 11.38 10.36
N MET A 124 13.01 11.92 9.97
CA MET A 124 11.71 11.60 10.59
C MET A 124 10.95 10.47 9.87
N VAL A 125 11.48 9.92 8.77
CA VAL A 125 10.77 8.93 7.95
C VAL A 125 11.63 7.68 7.74
N GLU A 126 11.23 6.57 8.35
CA GLU A 126 11.93 5.29 8.22
C GLU A 126 11.56 4.51 6.96
N GLY A 127 10.37 4.77 6.40
CA GLY A 127 9.92 4.17 5.15
C GLY A 127 8.54 4.68 4.72
N LEU A 128 8.23 4.57 3.43
CA LEU A 128 6.95 5.00 2.85
C LEU A 128 6.25 3.88 2.09
N VAL A 129 4.93 3.75 2.28
CA VAL A 129 4.01 3.02 1.39
C VAL A 129 3.20 4.04 0.62
N LEU A 130 3.32 4.05 -0.70
CA LEU A 130 2.78 5.09 -1.58
C LEU A 130 1.80 4.46 -2.58
N ILE A 131 0.50 4.54 -2.25
CA ILE A 131 -0.59 3.98 -3.02
C ILE A 131 -1.05 5.04 -4.04
N ASN A 132 -1.11 4.70 -5.34
CA ASN A 132 -1.56 5.61 -6.41
C ASN A 132 -0.84 6.99 -6.47
N VAL A 133 0.41 7.08 -6.04
CA VAL A 133 1.15 8.35 -6.05
C VAL A 133 1.32 8.90 -7.48
N ASN A 134 0.94 10.16 -7.70
CA ASN A 134 1.31 10.91 -8.89
C ASN A 134 2.37 11.98 -8.51
N PRO A 135 3.62 11.86 -8.99
CA PRO A 135 4.69 12.81 -8.69
C PRO A 135 4.62 14.08 -9.56
N CYS A 136 3.78 14.12 -10.60
CA CYS A 136 3.71 15.21 -11.56
C CYS A 136 2.44 16.06 -11.34
N ALA A 137 2.48 17.34 -11.73
CA ALA A 137 1.33 18.24 -11.77
C ALA A 137 0.33 17.87 -12.89
N GLU A 138 0.85 17.42 -14.03
CA GLU A 138 0.06 16.99 -15.18
C GLU A 138 -0.71 15.68 -14.92
N GLY A 139 -1.82 15.48 -15.66
CA GLY A 139 -2.58 14.22 -15.69
C GLY A 139 -4.06 14.31 -15.30
N TRP A 140 -4.52 15.40 -14.67
CA TRP A 140 -5.92 15.53 -14.21
C TRP A 140 -6.67 16.76 -14.81
N MET A 141 -5.98 17.86 -15.12
CA MET A 141 -6.62 19.17 -15.32
C MET A 141 -7.53 19.23 -16.55
N ASP A 142 -7.11 18.62 -17.67
CA ASP A 142 -7.76 18.78 -18.99
C ASP A 142 -9.23 18.32 -18.98
N TRP A 143 -9.55 17.28 -18.20
CA TRP A 143 -10.92 16.84 -18.03
C TRP A 143 -11.71 17.76 -17.10
N ALA A 144 -11.14 18.13 -15.96
CA ALA A 144 -11.80 18.95 -14.94
C ALA A 144 -12.12 20.37 -15.44
N ALA A 145 -11.24 20.97 -16.25
CA ALA A 145 -11.44 22.27 -16.87
C ALA A 145 -12.76 22.35 -17.68
N SER A 146 -13.18 21.24 -18.30
CA SER A 146 -14.42 21.16 -19.08
C SER A 146 -15.72 21.14 -18.24
N LYS A 147 -15.61 20.88 -16.93
CA LYS A 147 -16.74 20.61 -16.01
C LYS A 147 -17.11 21.79 -15.09
N ILE A 148 -16.37 22.90 -15.14
CA ILE A 148 -16.44 24.02 -14.19
C ILE A 148 -17.84 24.69 -14.12
N SER A 149 -18.64 24.64 -15.18
CA SER A 149 -19.95 25.31 -15.27
C SER A 149 -21.11 24.67 -14.49
N GLY A 150 -20.87 23.58 -13.74
CA GLY A 150 -21.90 22.83 -12.99
C GLY A 150 -21.47 22.39 -11.58
N TRP A 151 -20.68 23.22 -10.90
CA TRP A 151 -19.73 22.80 -9.84
C TRP A 151 -20.23 21.81 -8.77
N THR A 152 -21.36 22.05 -8.08
CA THR A 152 -21.71 21.25 -6.89
C THR A 152 -22.16 19.82 -7.19
N GLN A 153 -22.83 19.58 -8.32
CA GLN A 153 -23.22 18.22 -8.72
C GLN A 153 -22.07 17.45 -9.39
N ALA A 154 -21.06 18.15 -9.92
CA ALA A 154 -19.93 17.53 -10.58
C ALA A 154 -18.87 16.97 -9.62
N LEU A 155 -18.80 17.44 -8.36
CA LEU A 155 -17.72 17.09 -7.44
C LEU A 155 -17.66 15.58 -7.09
N PRO A 156 -18.77 14.86 -6.82
CA PRO A 156 -18.71 13.42 -6.64
C PRO A 156 -18.24 12.68 -7.91
N ASP A 157 -18.76 13.02 -9.10
CA ASP A 157 -18.30 12.40 -10.37
C ASP A 157 -16.79 12.60 -10.59
N MET A 158 -16.31 13.80 -10.28
CA MET A 158 -14.92 14.22 -10.38
C MET A 158 -14.00 13.39 -9.49
N VAL A 159 -14.30 13.30 -8.19
CA VAL A 159 -13.55 12.43 -7.26
C VAL A 159 -13.60 10.98 -7.71
N MET A 160 -14.79 10.46 -8.06
CA MET A 160 -14.93 9.06 -8.48
C MET A 160 -14.13 8.75 -9.75
N SER A 161 -13.95 9.70 -10.66
CA SER A 161 -13.11 9.56 -11.86
C SER A 161 -11.59 9.66 -11.62
N HIS A 162 -11.17 10.27 -10.50
CA HIS A 162 -9.78 10.23 -10.03
C HIS A 162 -9.47 8.91 -9.31
N LEU A 163 -10.42 8.44 -8.47
CA LEU A 163 -10.22 7.23 -7.68
C LEU A 163 -10.32 5.93 -8.50
N PHE A 164 -11.31 5.79 -9.40
CA PHE A 164 -11.69 4.50 -9.99
C PHE A 164 -11.46 4.41 -11.51
N GLY A 165 -11.11 3.20 -11.98
CA GLY A 165 -11.01 2.92 -13.41
C GLY A 165 -12.40 2.91 -14.09
N LYS A 166 -12.49 3.26 -15.38
CA LYS A 166 -13.78 3.35 -16.11
C LYS A 166 -14.59 2.05 -16.10
N GLU A 167 -13.92 0.91 -16.14
CA GLU A 167 -14.56 -0.41 -16.07
C GLU A 167 -14.96 -0.77 -14.62
N GLU A 168 -14.15 -0.38 -13.64
CA GLU A 168 -14.46 -0.55 -12.21
C GLU A 168 -15.69 0.27 -11.80
N MET A 169 -15.82 1.50 -12.31
CA MET A 169 -17.02 2.34 -12.12
C MET A 169 -18.32 1.70 -12.66
N GLN A 170 -18.22 0.73 -13.58
CA GLN A 170 -19.36 0.00 -14.13
C GLN A 170 -19.59 -1.36 -13.43
N ASN A 171 -18.50 -2.04 -13.06
CA ASN A 171 -18.54 -3.44 -12.61
C ASN A 171 -18.49 -3.59 -11.07
N ASN A 172 -17.79 -2.72 -10.35
CA ASN A 172 -17.60 -2.79 -8.88
C ASN A 172 -18.62 -1.91 -8.13
N VAL A 173 -19.91 -2.14 -8.40
CA VAL A 173 -20.99 -1.21 -8.04
C VAL A 173 -21.06 -0.91 -6.54
N GLU A 174 -20.78 -1.87 -5.65
CA GLU A 174 -20.91 -1.69 -4.20
C GLU A 174 -19.85 -0.74 -3.61
N VAL A 175 -18.56 -0.95 -3.92
CA VAL A 175 -17.48 -0.08 -3.45
C VAL A 175 -17.62 1.32 -4.06
N VAL A 176 -17.96 1.38 -5.35
CA VAL A 176 -18.18 2.63 -6.09
C VAL A 176 -19.37 3.41 -5.53
N HIS A 177 -20.49 2.75 -5.23
CA HIS A 177 -21.65 3.39 -4.60
C HIS A 177 -21.32 3.87 -3.18
N THR A 178 -20.65 3.05 -2.37
CA THR A 178 -20.29 3.39 -0.98
C THR A 178 -19.40 4.62 -0.90
N CYS A 179 -18.34 4.68 -1.72
CA CYS A 179 -17.47 5.85 -1.78
C CYS A 179 -18.22 7.10 -2.26
N ARG A 180 -19.11 6.95 -3.28
CA ARG A 180 -19.94 8.06 -3.75
C ARG A 180 -20.90 8.60 -2.67
N GLN A 181 -21.50 7.73 -1.87
CA GLN A 181 -22.38 8.15 -0.76
C GLN A 181 -21.61 8.91 0.32
N HIS A 182 -20.40 8.46 0.68
CA HIS A 182 -19.54 9.16 1.64
C HIS A 182 -19.24 10.61 1.21
N ILE A 183 -18.83 10.80 -0.05
CA ILE A 183 -18.52 12.11 -0.63
C ILE A 183 -19.73 13.07 -0.62
N VAL A 184 -20.96 12.53 -0.67
CA VAL A 184 -22.21 13.31 -0.73
C VAL A 184 -22.80 13.58 0.66
N ASN A 185 -22.70 12.64 1.60
CA ASN A 185 -23.43 12.68 2.87
C ASN A 185 -22.55 13.07 4.07
N ASP A 186 -21.28 12.65 4.09
CA ASP A 186 -20.43 12.72 5.28
C ASP A 186 -19.36 13.83 5.17
N MET A 187 -18.89 14.10 3.95
CA MET A 187 -17.84 15.09 3.69
C MET A 187 -18.37 16.51 3.51
N ASN A 188 -17.63 17.51 3.99
CA ASN A 188 -17.96 18.91 3.75
C ASN A 188 -17.60 19.33 2.30
N PRO A 189 -18.57 19.65 1.43
CA PRO A 189 -18.30 19.88 0.01
C PRO A 189 -17.49 21.16 -0.26
N GLY A 190 -17.56 22.16 0.63
CA GLY A 190 -16.76 23.37 0.54
C GLY A 190 -15.29 23.12 0.86
N ASN A 191 -15.03 22.41 1.96
CA ASN A 191 -13.67 22.04 2.37
C ASN A 191 -13.04 21.05 1.39
N LEU A 192 -13.82 20.11 0.86
CA LEU A 192 -13.35 19.14 -0.12
C LEU A 192 -12.99 19.79 -1.46
N HIS A 193 -13.78 20.77 -1.93
CA HIS A 193 -13.42 21.57 -3.11
C HIS A 193 -12.08 22.31 -2.92
N LEU A 194 -11.80 22.84 -1.71
CA LEU A 194 -10.52 23.48 -1.40
C LEU A 194 -9.35 22.48 -1.44
N PHE A 195 -9.49 21.30 -0.81
CA PHE A 195 -8.44 20.27 -0.80
C PHE A 195 -8.16 19.71 -2.21
N ILE A 196 -9.21 19.45 -2.98
CA ILE A 196 -9.12 19.09 -4.41
C ILE A 196 -8.30 20.16 -5.15
N ASN A 197 -8.66 21.44 -5.04
CA ASN A 197 -7.98 22.51 -5.77
C ASN A 197 -6.48 22.64 -5.44
N VAL A 198 -6.05 22.46 -4.18
CA VAL A 198 -4.61 22.49 -3.88
C VAL A 198 -3.86 21.24 -4.36
N TYR A 199 -4.48 20.05 -4.33
CA TYR A 199 -3.89 18.85 -4.93
C TYR A 199 -3.71 19.02 -6.44
N ASN A 200 -4.67 19.66 -7.10
CA ASN A 200 -4.65 19.93 -8.52
C ASN A 200 -3.59 20.97 -8.90
N SER A 201 -3.42 22.00 -8.06
CA SER A 201 -2.40 23.06 -8.23
C SER A 201 -1.03 22.69 -7.65
N ARG A 202 -0.76 21.41 -7.39
CA ARG A 202 0.58 20.93 -6.97
C ARG A 202 1.62 21.21 -8.04
N ARG A 203 2.87 21.43 -7.62
CA ARG A 203 4.05 21.32 -8.49
C ARG A 203 4.50 19.86 -8.59
N ASP A 204 5.48 19.60 -9.44
CA ASP A 204 6.15 18.30 -9.49
C ASP A 204 6.92 18.03 -8.18
N LEU A 205 7.03 16.74 -7.86
CA LEU A 205 8.09 16.24 -6.99
C LEU A 205 9.40 16.27 -7.79
N GLU A 206 10.26 17.22 -7.44
CA GLU A 206 11.64 17.37 -7.93
C GLU A 206 12.52 16.20 -7.43
N ILE A 207 12.22 14.99 -7.90
CA ILE A 207 12.95 13.76 -7.62
C ILE A 207 13.54 13.19 -8.91
N GLU A 208 14.81 12.79 -8.84
CA GLU A 208 15.53 12.15 -9.95
C GLU A 208 16.28 10.91 -9.45
N ARG A 209 16.30 9.87 -10.28
CA ARG A 209 16.97 8.61 -9.95
C ARG A 209 18.47 8.85 -9.77
N PRO A 210 19.07 8.45 -8.63
CA PRO A 210 20.48 8.69 -8.37
C PRO A 210 21.34 7.90 -9.36
N MET A 211 22.30 8.59 -9.98
CA MET A 211 23.26 8.02 -10.92
C MET A 211 24.67 8.10 -10.34
N PRO A 212 25.58 7.14 -10.66
CA PRO A 212 26.94 7.16 -10.13
C PRO A 212 27.68 8.46 -10.50
N GLY A 213 28.00 9.28 -9.50
CA GLY A 213 28.71 10.54 -9.67
C GLY A 213 27.83 11.79 -9.86
N THR A 214 26.50 11.68 -9.79
CA THR A 214 25.61 12.86 -9.74
C THR A 214 25.08 13.11 -8.34
N HIS A 215 24.71 14.36 -8.05
CA HIS A 215 23.96 14.74 -6.85
C HIS A 215 22.51 15.02 -7.27
N THR A 216 21.62 14.04 -7.13
CA THR A 216 20.18 14.20 -7.32
C THR A 216 19.44 14.27 -5.99
N VAL A 217 18.24 14.87 -6.00
CA VAL A 217 17.28 14.79 -4.90
C VAL A 217 16.41 13.55 -5.11
N THR A 218 16.25 12.72 -4.08
CA THR A 218 15.41 11.51 -4.11
C THR A 218 15.09 11.06 -2.68
N LEU A 219 14.20 10.07 -2.50
CA LEU A 219 13.88 9.52 -1.18
C LEU A 219 15.09 8.81 -0.56
N GLN A 220 15.37 9.13 0.72
CA GLN A 220 16.48 8.53 1.46
C GLN A 220 16.09 7.21 2.15
N CYS A 221 14.81 7.05 2.48
CA CYS A 221 14.22 5.85 3.09
C CYS A 221 13.77 4.79 2.04
N PRO A 222 13.56 3.52 2.44
CA PRO A 222 12.81 2.54 1.66
C PRO A 222 11.42 3.03 1.23
N ALA A 223 10.98 2.59 0.05
CA ALA A 223 9.67 2.90 -0.50
C ALA A 223 8.98 1.66 -1.10
N LEU A 224 7.71 1.46 -0.77
CA LEU A 224 6.82 0.49 -1.41
C LEU A 224 5.77 1.26 -2.22
N LEU A 225 5.94 1.31 -3.53
CA LEU A 225 4.95 1.87 -4.46
C LEU A 225 3.88 0.82 -4.72
N VAL A 226 2.60 1.19 -4.59
CA VAL A 226 1.47 0.28 -4.76
C VAL A 226 0.47 0.86 -5.76
N VAL A 227 0.04 0.04 -6.71
CA VAL A 227 -1.01 0.42 -7.66
C VAL A 227 -1.80 -0.81 -8.10
N GLY A 228 -3.12 -0.66 -8.26
CA GLY A 228 -3.94 -1.70 -8.87
C GLY A 228 -3.63 -1.84 -10.36
N ASP A 229 -3.76 -3.04 -10.93
CA ASP A 229 -3.47 -3.29 -12.33
C ASP A 229 -4.34 -2.53 -13.33
N SER A 230 -5.55 -2.15 -12.89
CA SER A 230 -6.59 -1.40 -13.62
C SER A 230 -6.89 -0.03 -12.99
N SER A 231 -6.04 0.43 -12.06
CA SER A 231 -6.12 1.78 -11.46
C SER A 231 -5.84 2.89 -12.48
N PRO A 232 -6.53 4.05 -12.43
CA PRO A 232 -6.20 5.20 -13.26
C PRO A 232 -4.79 5.78 -13.00
N ALA A 233 -4.14 5.42 -11.88
CA ALA A 233 -2.83 5.92 -11.49
C ALA A 233 -1.64 5.06 -11.97
N VAL A 234 -1.85 3.99 -12.76
CA VAL A 234 -0.78 3.04 -13.16
C VAL A 234 0.44 3.76 -13.75
N ASP A 235 0.26 4.61 -14.75
CA ASP A 235 1.38 5.25 -15.45
C ASP A 235 2.11 6.26 -14.55
N ALA A 236 1.38 6.98 -13.70
CA ALA A 236 1.93 7.94 -12.75
C ALA A 236 2.77 7.26 -11.64
N VAL A 237 2.35 6.09 -11.17
CA VAL A 237 3.13 5.29 -10.20
C VAL A 237 4.34 4.64 -10.86
N VAL A 238 4.25 4.22 -12.13
CA VAL A 238 5.41 3.75 -12.92
C VAL A 238 6.41 4.88 -13.15
N GLU A 239 5.96 6.11 -13.40
CA GLU A 239 6.82 7.29 -13.51
C GLU A 239 7.43 7.71 -12.16
N CYS A 240 6.72 7.54 -11.05
CA CYS A 240 7.31 7.68 -9.71
C CYS A 240 8.44 6.65 -9.51
N ASN A 241 8.21 5.39 -9.90
CA ASN A 241 9.23 4.35 -9.86
C ASN A 241 10.44 4.67 -10.76
N SER A 242 10.24 5.34 -11.90
CA SER A 242 11.32 5.76 -12.79
C SER A 242 12.30 6.72 -12.08
N LYS A 243 11.78 7.62 -11.25
CA LYS A 243 12.52 8.68 -10.54
C LYS A 243 13.13 8.30 -9.18
N LEU A 244 12.84 7.11 -8.65
CA LEU A 244 13.34 6.66 -7.34
C LEU A 244 14.53 5.70 -7.42
N ASP A 245 15.26 5.58 -6.30
CA ASP A 245 16.37 4.65 -6.11
C ASP A 245 15.90 3.18 -6.14
N PRO A 246 16.29 2.38 -7.16
CA PRO A 246 15.85 0.99 -7.29
C PRO A 246 16.49 0.04 -6.26
N THR A 247 17.47 0.48 -5.46
CA THR A 247 18.02 -0.31 -4.35
C THR A 247 17.17 -0.24 -3.08
N LYS A 248 16.27 0.75 -3.01
CA LYS A 248 15.38 1.04 -1.86
C LYS A 248 13.88 0.98 -2.21
N THR A 249 13.55 0.99 -3.50
CA THR A 249 12.16 1.12 -3.98
C THR A 249 11.67 -0.19 -4.56
N THR A 250 10.53 -0.67 -4.05
CA THR A 250 9.78 -1.82 -4.61
C THR A 250 8.50 -1.30 -5.28
N LEU A 251 8.23 -1.73 -6.51
CA LEU A 251 6.95 -1.50 -7.19
C LEU A 251 6.07 -2.76 -7.12
N LEU A 252 4.89 -2.64 -6.52
CA LEU A 252 3.86 -3.66 -6.43
C LEU A 252 2.65 -3.27 -7.28
N LYS A 253 2.57 -3.84 -8.50
CA LYS A 253 1.34 -3.81 -9.32
C LYS A 253 0.44 -4.96 -8.87
N MET A 254 -0.70 -4.66 -8.26
CA MET A 254 -1.62 -5.65 -7.69
C MET A 254 -2.59 -6.16 -8.75
N ALA A 255 -2.51 -7.45 -9.07
CA ALA A 255 -3.40 -8.10 -10.04
C ALA A 255 -4.85 -8.19 -9.54
N ASP A 256 -5.79 -8.09 -10.48
CA ASP A 256 -7.25 -8.11 -10.29
C ASP A 256 -7.75 -6.93 -9.42
N CYS A 257 -7.11 -5.76 -9.56
CA CYS A 257 -7.31 -4.63 -8.65
C CYS A 257 -7.41 -3.29 -9.37
N GLY A 258 -8.52 -2.58 -9.15
CA GLY A 258 -8.67 -1.21 -9.63
C GLY A 258 -8.11 -0.18 -8.65
N GLY A 259 -8.85 0.92 -8.52
CA GLY A 259 -8.44 2.17 -7.91
C GLY A 259 -8.00 2.11 -6.44
N LEU A 260 -8.57 1.23 -5.61
CA LEU A 260 -8.37 1.27 -4.16
C LEU A 260 -7.85 -0.06 -3.58
N PRO A 261 -6.55 -0.37 -3.73
CA PRO A 261 -5.97 -1.63 -3.26
C PRO A 261 -6.21 -1.92 -1.77
N GLN A 262 -6.24 -0.88 -0.94
CA GLN A 262 -6.49 -0.96 0.50
C GLN A 262 -7.95 -1.21 0.89
N ILE A 263 -8.89 -1.14 -0.06
CA ILE A 263 -10.30 -1.50 0.13
C ILE A 263 -10.65 -2.78 -0.64
N SER A 264 -10.22 -2.89 -1.90
CA SER A 264 -10.55 -4.02 -2.78
C SER A 264 -9.72 -5.28 -2.47
N GLN A 265 -8.49 -5.16 -1.94
CA GLN A 265 -7.62 -6.30 -1.64
C GLN A 265 -6.79 -6.13 -0.33
N PRO A 266 -7.39 -5.73 0.81
CA PRO A 266 -6.67 -5.37 2.03
C PRO A 266 -5.74 -6.48 2.54
N ALA A 267 -6.14 -7.75 2.48
CA ALA A 267 -5.31 -8.89 2.91
C ALA A 267 -4.00 -9.01 2.09
N LYS A 268 -4.05 -8.82 0.76
CA LYS A 268 -2.83 -8.84 -0.09
C LYS A 268 -1.92 -7.64 0.23
N LEU A 269 -2.50 -6.48 0.54
CA LEU A 269 -1.75 -5.28 0.92
C LEU A 269 -1.13 -5.39 2.32
N ALA A 270 -1.85 -5.96 3.28
CA ALA A 270 -1.34 -6.25 4.63
C ALA A 270 -0.18 -7.27 4.58
N GLU A 271 -0.27 -8.32 3.74
CA GLU A 271 0.84 -9.24 3.50
C GLU A 271 2.08 -8.50 2.93
N ALA A 272 1.88 -7.63 1.92
CA ALA A 272 2.97 -6.83 1.35
C ALA A 272 3.58 -5.84 2.37
N PHE A 273 2.74 -5.20 3.19
CA PHE A 273 3.20 -4.29 4.24
C PHE A 273 3.96 -5.02 5.36
N LYS A 274 3.56 -6.25 5.73
CA LYS A 274 4.32 -7.09 6.66
C LYS A 274 5.73 -7.35 6.13
N TYR A 275 5.88 -7.73 4.86
CA TYR A 275 7.20 -7.93 4.26
C TYR A 275 8.02 -6.63 4.17
N PHE A 276 7.38 -5.48 3.93
CA PHE A 276 8.04 -4.17 3.95
C PHE A 276 8.60 -3.81 5.33
N VAL A 277 7.81 -3.94 6.41
CA VAL A 277 8.31 -3.66 7.78
C VAL A 277 9.33 -4.70 8.25
N GLN A 278 9.23 -5.95 7.78
CA GLN A 278 10.26 -6.98 8.00
C GLN A 278 11.58 -6.67 7.27
N GLY A 279 11.53 -6.10 6.07
CA GLY A 279 12.71 -5.58 5.37
C GLY A 279 13.43 -4.46 6.11
N MET A 280 12.70 -3.66 6.90
CA MET A 280 13.24 -2.64 7.80
C MET A 280 13.70 -3.21 9.17
N GLY A 281 13.66 -4.53 9.38
CA GLY A 281 14.08 -5.19 10.62
C GLY A 281 13.03 -5.25 11.72
N TYR A 282 11.80 -4.79 11.48
CA TYR A 282 10.69 -4.90 12.43
C TYR A 282 9.97 -6.25 12.32
N MET A 283 9.27 -6.65 13.38
CA MET A 283 8.50 -7.90 13.43
C MET A 283 9.25 -9.18 12.93
N PRO A 284 10.53 -9.42 13.30
CA PRO A 284 11.31 -10.54 12.76
C PRO A 284 10.80 -11.94 13.20
N SER A 285 9.89 -11.99 14.17
CA SER A 285 9.24 -13.22 14.66
C SER A 285 7.82 -13.43 14.11
N ALA A 286 7.27 -12.48 13.33
CA ALA A 286 5.96 -12.61 12.71
C ALA A 286 6.01 -13.60 11.54
N SER A 287 5.00 -14.46 11.41
CA SER A 287 5.10 -15.63 10.53
C SER A 287 4.87 -15.29 9.07
N MET A 288 5.61 -15.93 8.18
CA MET A 288 5.41 -15.87 6.72
C MET A 288 4.12 -16.61 6.34
N THR A 289 2.98 -15.88 6.24
CA THR A 289 1.63 -16.48 6.14
C THR A 289 1.53 -17.55 5.03
N ARG A 290 2.02 -17.25 3.82
CA ARG A 290 2.06 -18.23 2.70
C ARG A 290 3.04 -19.39 2.91
N LEU A 291 4.22 -19.10 3.46
CA LEU A 291 5.32 -20.06 3.54
C LEU A 291 5.04 -21.15 4.60
N MET A 292 4.20 -20.88 5.60
CA MET A 292 3.61 -21.95 6.42
C MET A 292 2.46 -22.69 5.72
N ARG A 293 1.52 -21.97 5.07
CA ARG A 293 0.34 -22.60 4.42
C ARG A 293 0.72 -23.57 3.29
N SER A 294 1.86 -23.35 2.63
CA SER A 294 2.41 -24.28 1.64
C SER A 294 3.05 -25.55 2.23
N ARG A 295 3.35 -25.58 3.54
CA ARG A 295 4.00 -26.73 4.21
C ARG A 295 2.99 -27.71 4.82
N THR A 296 1.73 -27.30 5.00
CA THR A 296 0.65 -28.15 5.52
C THR A 296 -0.05 -29.03 4.47
N ALA A 297 0.35 -28.93 3.19
CA ALA A 297 -0.22 -29.73 2.09
C ALA A 297 0.43 -31.12 1.90
N SER A 298 1.48 -31.45 2.67
CA SER A 298 2.18 -32.75 2.60
C SER A 298 1.92 -33.59 3.86
N GLY A 299 0.67 -34.01 4.03
CA GLY A 299 0.23 -34.82 5.17
C GLY A 299 0.74 -36.27 5.13
N SER A 300 2.02 -36.49 5.47
CA SER A 300 2.58 -37.83 5.67
C SER A 300 1.90 -38.53 6.86
N SER A 301 1.34 -39.70 6.63
CA SER A 301 0.53 -40.44 7.61
C SER A 301 1.36 -41.09 8.72
N VAL A 302 1.11 -40.71 9.99
CA VAL A 302 1.50 -41.48 11.18
C VAL A 302 0.41 -41.41 12.26
N THR A 303 -0.48 -42.40 12.29
CA THR A 303 -1.39 -42.64 13.42
C THR A 303 -0.71 -43.58 14.43
N SER A 304 -0.33 -43.06 15.60
CA SER A 304 0.26 -43.86 16.67
C SER A 304 -0.82 -44.42 17.61
N LEU A 305 -0.86 -45.75 17.77
CA LEU A 305 -1.50 -46.45 18.89
C LEU A 305 -0.61 -47.60 19.35
N GLU A 306 -0.61 -47.89 20.64
CA GLU A 306 0.34 -48.79 21.32
C GLU A 306 -0.12 -50.27 21.34
N GLY A 307 0.81 -51.23 21.48
CA GLY A 307 0.43 -52.64 21.66
C GLY A 307 1.55 -53.70 21.80
N ALA A 308 1.90 -54.04 23.04
CA ALA A 308 2.35 -55.37 23.53
C ALA A 308 3.50 -56.19 22.83
N ARG A 309 4.65 -56.22 23.53
CA ARG A 309 5.58 -57.36 23.80
C ARG A 309 5.41 -58.70 23.03
N SER A 310 6.50 -59.25 22.47
CA SER A 310 7.00 -60.64 22.72
C SER A 310 8.38 -60.96 22.08
N ARG A 311 8.89 -62.19 22.22
CA ARG A 311 10.30 -62.60 22.04
C ARG A 311 10.62 -63.48 20.80
N SER A 312 11.85 -63.30 20.28
CA SER A 312 12.85 -64.34 19.88
C SER A 312 12.73 -65.21 18.60
N HIS A 313 13.93 -65.63 18.14
CA HIS A 313 14.32 -66.80 17.32
C HIS A 313 14.37 -66.77 15.76
N THR A 314 15.57 -66.40 15.26
CA THR A 314 16.51 -67.18 14.41
C THR A 314 16.05 -68.08 13.23
N SER A 315 16.77 -67.94 12.10
CA SER A 315 17.03 -68.94 11.02
C SER A 315 15.84 -69.29 10.09
N GLU A 316 16.00 -69.80 8.86
CA GLU A 316 17.18 -70.20 8.05
C GLU A 316 16.85 -70.13 6.53
N GLY A 317 17.83 -70.36 5.62
CA GLY A 317 17.55 -70.72 4.21
C GLY A 317 18.42 -70.08 3.11
N ALA A 318 19.42 -70.80 2.59
CA ALA A 318 20.09 -70.52 1.31
C ALA A 318 19.39 -71.27 0.15
N ARG A 319 19.41 -70.84 -1.12
CA ARG A 319 20.50 -70.79 -2.14
C ARG A 319 20.01 -69.92 -3.34
N LEU A 320 20.83 -69.26 -4.17
CA LEU A 320 21.62 -69.77 -5.33
C LEU A 320 20.76 -70.68 -6.27
N ASP A 321 20.71 -70.51 -7.60
CA ASP A 321 21.82 -70.33 -8.57
C ASP A 321 21.42 -69.83 -10.00
N ILE A 322 22.43 -69.33 -10.76
CA ILE A 322 22.73 -69.47 -12.22
C ILE A 322 21.89 -68.78 -13.37
N VAL A 323 22.43 -67.64 -13.85
CA VAL A 323 22.82 -67.18 -15.24
C VAL A 323 21.83 -67.30 -16.49
N PRO A 324 22.18 -67.08 -17.81
CA PRO A 324 21.39 -66.16 -18.70
C PRO A 324 20.93 -66.73 -20.08
N ASN A 325 20.38 -65.89 -21.01
CA ASN A 325 20.96 -65.61 -22.35
C ASN A 325 20.22 -64.48 -23.16
N SER A 326 20.73 -64.15 -24.36
CA SER A 326 20.42 -63.02 -25.27
C SER A 326 19.30 -63.20 -26.34
N GLY A 327 18.80 -62.09 -26.92
CA GLY A 327 18.09 -62.08 -28.22
C GLY A 327 17.75 -60.67 -28.79
N GLY A 328 17.83 -60.50 -30.12
CA GLY A 328 17.45 -59.31 -30.93
C GLY A 328 17.45 -59.70 -32.44
N PRO A 329 17.40 -58.79 -33.45
CA PRO A 329 17.34 -57.31 -33.44
C PRO A 329 16.35 -56.65 -34.47
N GLY A 330 16.39 -55.32 -34.63
CA GLY A 330 15.73 -54.51 -35.71
C GLY A 330 14.43 -53.79 -35.29
N SER A 331 13.95 -52.68 -35.88
CA SER A 331 14.43 -51.72 -36.91
C SER A 331 13.36 -50.59 -37.10
N SER A 332 13.53 -49.39 -37.68
CA SER A 332 14.69 -48.53 -38.04
C SER A 332 14.19 -47.15 -38.58
N ALA A 333 14.94 -46.04 -38.36
CA ALA A 333 14.66 -44.63 -38.78
C ALA A 333 13.44 -43.94 -38.11
N GLY A 334 13.32 -42.61 -37.99
CA GLY A 334 14.18 -41.47 -38.39
C GLY A 334 13.91 -40.19 -37.52
N PRO A 335 14.62 -39.05 -37.71
CA PRO A 335 14.90 -38.14 -36.58
C PRO A 335 14.32 -36.70 -36.62
N ASN A 336 14.34 -36.08 -35.42
CA ASN A 336 14.46 -34.65 -35.07
C ASN A 336 13.42 -33.60 -35.53
N SER A 337 12.95 -32.83 -34.54
CA SER A 337 12.47 -31.44 -34.65
C SER A 337 13.16 -30.59 -33.58
N THR A 338 13.49 -29.33 -33.86
CA THR A 338 14.40 -28.50 -33.07
C THR A 338 13.73 -27.56 -32.05
N GLU A 339 14.51 -27.18 -31.03
CA GLU A 339 14.23 -26.04 -30.15
C GLU A 339 14.19 -24.72 -30.94
N VAL A 340 13.32 -23.78 -30.52
CA VAL A 340 13.55 -22.33 -30.66
C VAL A 340 13.00 -21.67 -29.39
N SER A 341 13.80 -20.85 -28.72
CA SER A 341 13.38 -20.06 -27.56
C SER A 341 13.27 -18.58 -27.92
N CYS A 342 12.28 -17.92 -27.34
CA CYS A 342 12.21 -16.47 -27.09
C CYS A 342 11.58 -16.30 -25.70
#